data_AF-A0A9P0QVE5-F1
#
_entry.id   AF-A0A9P0QVE5-F1
#
_cell.length_a   1.000
_cell.length_b   1.000
_cell.length_c   1.000
_cell.angle_alpha   90.00
_cell.angle_beta   90.00
_cell.angle_gamma   90.00
#
_symmetry.space_group_name_H-M   'P 1'
#
loop_
_entity.id
_entity.type
_entity.pdbx_description
1 polymer ?
#
loop_
_entity_poly.entity_id
_entity_poly.type
_entity_poly.pdbx_seq_one_letter_code
_entity_poly.pdbx_strand_id
1 'polypeptide(L)'
;MATGAPGGTFSRWTPTPPERGSFPLDHEGECKLQMEKYLKCMKFTANQNAPNCRALAKDYLKCRMDNQLMDQSNWESLGLVNLPNLKNDDNVKNDEQTKSSSSST
;
A
#
# COMPACT_ATOMS: atom_id res chain seq x y z
N MET A 1 6.01 62.22 8.82
CA MET A 1 4.88 61.38 8.36
C MET A 1 5.33 60.79 7.03
N ALA A 2 5.58 59.49 6.86
CA ALA A 2 4.61 58.41 6.97
C ALA A 2 5.19 57.14 7.60
N THR A 3 4.54 56.72 8.68
CA THR A 3 4.51 55.38 9.25
C THR A 3 3.66 54.47 8.35
N GLY A 4 4.07 53.21 8.18
CA GLY A 4 3.15 52.14 7.76
C GLY A 4 3.65 51.26 6.63
N ALA A 5 4.52 50.29 6.95
CA ALA A 5 4.47 49.00 6.27
C ALA A 5 3.53 48.10 7.09
N PRO A 6 2.26 47.90 6.69
CA PRO A 6 1.35 47.09 7.47
C PRO A 6 1.63 45.59 7.22
N GLY A 7 1.93 44.92 8.32
CA GLY A 7 1.51 43.57 8.69
C GLY A 7 1.20 42.55 7.58
N GLY A 8 1.98 41.49 7.58
CA GLY A 8 1.67 40.25 6.89
C GLY A 8 2.51 39.12 7.46
N THR A 9 2.36 38.83 8.75
CA THR A 9 2.82 37.58 9.33
C THR A 9 2.02 36.46 8.66
N PHE A 10 2.49 35.99 7.50
CA PHE A 10 2.12 34.66 7.04
C PHE A 10 2.68 33.72 8.10
N SER A 11 1.86 33.40 9.10
CA SER A 11 2.09 32.21 9.92
C SER A 11 2.42 31.12 8.93
N ARG A 12 3.67 30.66 8.98
CA ARG A 12 4.20 29.61 8.13
C ARG A 12 3.23 28.45 8.29
N TRP A 13 2.28 28.32 7.36
CA TRP A 13 1.39 27.19 7.31
C TRP A 13 2.29 26.01 7.00
N THR A 14 2.70 25.30 8.04
CA THR A 14 3.28 23.98 7.92
C THR A 14 2.10 23.09 7.61
N PRO A 15 1.89 22.66 6.34
CA PRO A 15 0.89 21.66 6.05
C PRO A 15 1.05 20.52 7.05
N THR A 16 -0.01 20.20 7.77
CA THR A 16 -0.08 18.93 8.47
C THR A 16 0.10 17.85 7.41
N PRO A 17 1.10 16.96 7.54
CA PRO A 17 1.29 15.88 6.59
C PRO A 17 -0.04 15.13 6.42
N PRO A 18 -0.45 14.81 5.18
CA PRO A 18 -1.69 14.08 4.98
C PRO A 18 -1.59 12.71 5.65
N GLU A 19 -2.72 12.17 6.09
CA GLU A 19 -2.87 10.82 6.68
C GLU A 19 -2.21 9.69 5.85
N ARG A 20 -1.86 9.97 4.59
CA ARG A 20 -1.20 9.05 3.67
C ARG A 20 0.15 9.55 3.11
N GLY A 21 0.83 10.50 3.76
CA GLY A 21 2.02 11.16 3.18
C GLY A 21 3.14 11.53 4.14
N SER A 22 3.83 10.52 4.65
CA SER A 22 5.29 10.31 4.61
C SER A 22 5.54 8.94 5.26
N PHE A 23 4.82 7.94 4.77
CA PHE A 23 4.50 6.83 5.65
C PHE A 23 5.79 6.05 5.96
N PRO A 24 6.04 5.71 7.23
CA PRO A 24 6.77 4.50 7.56
C PRO A 24 5.95 3.28 7.09
N LEU A 25 5.66 3.17 5.79
CA LEU A 25 4.91 2.07 5.12
C LEU A 25 5.73 0.77 5.09
N ASP A 26 6.90 0.82 5.74
CA ASP A 26 7.95 -0.16 5.84
C ASP A 26 8.65 0.13 7.18
N HIS A 27 8.03 -0.27 8.29
CA HIS A 27 8.54 0.03 9.65
C HIS A 27 9.84 -0.74 9.94
N GLU A 28 10.05 -1.88 9.27
CA GLU A 28 11.20 -2.78 9.48
C GLU A 28 11.60 -3.60 8.24
N GLY A 29 10.95 -3.40 7.08
CA GLY A 29 11.29 -4.10 5.85
C GLY A 29 10.76 -5.53 5.70
N GLU A 30 9.69 -5.89 6.41
CA GLU A 30 9.07 -7.24 6.38
C GLU A 30 8.83 -7.77 4.96
N CYS A 31 8.39 -6.91 4.04
CA CYS A 31 8.07 -7.28 2.65
C CYS A 31 9.15 -6.88 1.63
N LYS A 32 10.35 -6.52 2.10
CA LYS A 32 11.45 -6.01 1.26
C LYS A 32 11.91 -7.04 0.22
N LEU A 33 11.96 -8.32 0.58
CA LEU A 33 12.40 -9.38 -0.34
C LEU A 33 11.50 -9.49 -1.58
N GLN A 34 10.18 -9.43 -1.38
CA GLN A 34 9.16 -9.49 -2.43
C GLN A 34 9.19 -8.21 -3.26
N MET A 35 9.34 -7.05 -2.59
CA MET A 35 9.52 -5.75 -3.26
C MET A 35 10.71 -5.78 -4.21
N GLU A 36 11.87 -6.24 -3.75
CA GLU A 36 13.10 -6.27 -4.56
C GLU A 36 12.95 -7.20 -5.78
N LYS A 37 12.31 -8.36 -5.61
CA LYS A 37 12.00 -9.27 -6.73
C LYS A 37 11.11 -8.59 -7.77
N TYR A 38 10.04 -7.94 -7.32
CA TYR A 38 9.12 -7.22 -8.20
C TYR A 38 9.83 -6.09 -8.95
N LEU A 39 10.56 -5.23 -8.24
CA LEU A 39 11.31 -4.12 -8.84
C LEU A 39 12.38 -4.61 -9.82
N LYS A 40 13.06 -5.71 -9.51
CA LYS A 40 14.03 -6.34 -10.43
C LYS A 40 13.35 -6.80 -11.72
N CYS A 41 12.16 -7.38 -11.61
CA CYS A 41 11.36 -7.78 -12.76
C CYS A 41 10.92 -6.58 -13.61
N MET A 42 10.43 -5.52 -12.97
CA MET A 42 10.03 -4.29 -13.68
C MET A 42 11.21 -3.67 -14.43
N LYS A 43 12.39 -3.63 -13.81
CA LYS A 43 13.63 -3.15 -14.46
C LYS A 43 14.01 -4.02 -15.66
N PHE A 44 13.93 -5.34 -15.53
CA PHE A 44 14.26 -6.27 -16.61
C PHE A 44 13.30 -6.15 -17.80
N THR A 45 12.02 -5.90 -17.52
CA THR A 45 10.97 -5.78 -18.53
C THR A 45 10.79 -4.35 -19.04
N ALA A 46 11.73 -3.44 -18.77
CA ALA A 46 11.66 -2.03 -19.16
C ALA A 46 10.34 -1.35 -18.76
N ASN A 47 9.89 -1.63 -17.54
CA ASN A 47 8.64 -1.15 -16.95
C ASN A 47 7.36 -1.55 -17.72
N GLN A 48 7.43 -2.61 -18.54
CA GLN A 48 6.25 -3.14 -19.22
C GLN A 48 5.39 -3.98 -18.27
N ASN A 49 4.09 -4.04 -18.54
CA ASN A 49 3.13 -4.84 -17.77
C ASN A 49 3.24 -6.34 -18.12
N ALA A 50 4.37 -6.96 -17.78
CA ALA A 50 4.65 -8.34 -18.09
C ALA A 50 3.99 -9.30 -17.07
N PRO A 51 3.40 -10.43 -17.51
CA PRO A 51 2.64 -11.33 -16.64
C PRO A 51 3.49 -11.95 -15.51
N ASN A 52 4.79 -12.16 -15.75
CA ASN A 52 5.74 -12.61 -14.74
C ASN A 52 5.95 -11.58 -13.62
N CYS A 53 5.95 -10.27 -13.93
CA CYS A 53 6.07 -9.23 -12.92
C CYS A 53 4.77 -9.04 -12.14
N ARG A 54 3.61 -9.26 -12.77
CA ARG A 54 2.32 -9.22 -12.08
C ARG A 54 2.24 -10.29 -10.99
N ALA A 55 2.76 -11.50 -11.23
CA ALA A 55 2.86 -12.54 -10.21
C ALA A 55 3.64 -12.07 -8.97
N LEU A 56 4.79 -11.44 -9.18
CA LEU A 56 5.61 -10.88 -8.11
C LEU A 56 4.94 -9.69 -7.41
N ALA A 57 4.17 -8.88 -8.14
CA ALA A 57 3.38 -7.79 -7.57
C ALA A 57 2.30 -8.32 -6.62
N LYS A 58 1.65 -9.43 -6.98
CA LYS A 58 0.67 -10.09 -6.13
C LYS A 58 1.29 -10.56 -4.82
N ASP A 59 2.44 -11.23 -4.87
CA ASP A 59 3.15 -11.70 -3.67
C ASP A 59 3.56 -10.54 -2.76
N TYR A 60 4.03 -9.44 -3.36
CA TYR A 60 4.37 -8.24 -2.62
C TYR A 60 3.16 -7.63 -1.92
N LEU A 61 2.05 -7.45 -2.62
CA LEU A 61 0.82 -6.89 -2.06
C LEU A 61 0.22 -7.81 -1.00
N LYS A 62 0.25 -9.13 -1.22
CA LYS A 62 -0.19 -10.12 -0.26
C LYS A 62 0.57 -9.99 1.06
N CYS A 63 1.91 -9.95 1.00
CA CYS A 63 2.74 -9.75 2.18
C CYS A 63 2.34 -8.50 2.97
N ARG A 64 2.01 -7.39 2.28
CA ARG A 64 1.60 -6.15 2.95
C ARG A 64 0.23 -6.28 3.62
N MET A 65 -0.71 -6.99 2.99
CA MET A 65 -2.03 -7.25 3.58
C MET A 65 -1.92 -8.17 4.80
N ASP A 66 -1.12 -9.23 4.70
CA ASP A 66 -0.89 -10.20 5.79
C ASP A 66 -0.25 -9.55 7.02
N ASN A 67 0.66 -8.60 6.82
CA ASN A 67 1.32 -7.87 7.90
C ASN A 67 0.58 -6.58 8.31
N GLN A 68 -0.64 -6.36 7.83
CA GLN A 68 -1.43 -5.16 8.13
C GLN A 68 -0.74 -3.83 7.75
N LEU A 69 0.20 -3.87 6.78
CA LEU A 69 0.84 -2.69 6.17
C LEU A 69 -0.04 -2.05 5.08
N MET A 70 -1.15 -2.70 4.73
CA MET A 70 -2.14 -2.23 3.75
C MET A 70 -3.50 -2.88 4.00
N ASP A 71 -4.59 -2.16 3.72
CA ASP A 71 -5.94 -2.72 3.76
C ASP A 71 -6.10 -3.92 2.82
N GLN A 72 -6.84 -4.92 3.27
CA GLN A 72 -7.17 -6.09 2.46
C GLN A 72 -8.02 -5.64 1.26
N SER A 73 -7.53 -5.93 0.07
CA SER A 73 -8.17 -5.57 -1.20
C SER A 73 -8.36 -6.80 -2.05
N ASN A 74 -9.50 -6.88 -2.74
CA ASN A 74 -9.77 -7.98 -3.66
C ASN A 74 -8.87 -7.88 -4.92
N TRP A 75 -8.42 -9.03 -5.43
CA TRP A 75 -7.49 -9.11 -6.56
C TRP A 75 -8.06 -8.59 -7.88
N GLU A 76 -9.39 -8.64 -8.06
CA GLU A 76 -10.09 -8.12 -9.24
C GLU A 76 -10.03 -6.60 -9.28
N SER A 77 -10.25 -5.93 -8.14
CA SER A 77 -10.13 -4.48 -8.03
C SER A 77 -8.70 -3.98 -8.28
N LEU A 78 -7.70 -4.82 -7.99
CA LEU A 78 -6.28 -4.53 -8.26
C LEU A 78 -5.84 -4.95 -9.67
N GLY A 79 -6.74 -5.52 -10.48
CA GLY A 79 -6.44 -5.99 -11.82
C GLY A 79 -5.45 -7.16 -11.87
N LEU A 80 -5.45 -8.05 -10.86
CA LEU A 80 -4.53 -9.19 -10.70
C LEU A 80 -5.20 -10.56 -10.91
N VAL A 81 -6.26 -10.63 -11.71
CA VAL A 81 -7.14 -11.81 -11.89
C VAL A 81 -6.64 -12.88 -12.86
N ASN A 82 -5.63 -12.59 -13.67
CA ASN A 82 -5.19 -13.49 -14.75
C ASN A 82 -3.69 -13.80 -14.66
N LEU A 83 -3.26 -14.31 -13.50
CA LEU A 83 -1.84 -14.63 -13.25
C LEU A 83 -1.58 -16.13 -13.37
N PRO A 84 -0.50 -16.55 -14.08
CA PRO A 84 -0.17 -17.96 -14.31
C PRO A 84 0.36 -18.73 -13.08
N ASN A 85 0.08 -18.27 -11.86
CA ASN A 85 0.41 -18.97 -10.61
C ASN A 85 -0.79 -19.03 -9.65
N LEU A 86 -1.99 -19.18 -10.20
CA LEU A 86 -3.18 -19.56 -9.44
C LEU A 86 -3.33 -21.08 -9.52
N LYS A 87 -2.66 -21.80 -8.62
CA LYS A 87 -3.10 -23.14 -8.25
C LYS A 87 -3.54 -23.09 -6.79
N ASN A 88 -4.85 -22.92 -6.64
CA ASN A 88 -5.68 -23.16 -5.45
C ASN A 88 -5.48 -22.20 -4.27
N ASP A 89 -6.27 -21.11 -4.24
CA ASP A 89 -6.89 -20.64 -2.99
C ASP A 89 -8.22 -19.90 -3.30
N ASP A 90 -9.04 -20.49 -4.15
CA ASP A 90 -10.44 -20.08 -4.35
C ASP A 90 -11.34 -21.07 -3.59
N ASN A 91 -11.15 -21.13 -2.26
CA ASN A 91 -12.17 -21.68 -1.37
C ASN A 91 -12.24 -20.97 -0.01
N VAL A 92 -12.07 -19.65 0.02
CA VAL A 92 -12.65 -18.87 1.11
C VAL A 92 -14.08 -18.52 0.69
N LYS A 93 -14.98 -19.49 0.94
CA LYS A 93 -16.41 -19.21 1.05
C LYS A 93 -16.59 -18.14 2.11
N ASN A 94 -17.40 -17.13 1.78
CA ASN A 94 -18.00 -16.25 2.75
C ASN A 94 -18.65 -17.09 3.87
N ASP A 95 -18.09 -16.98 5.06
CA ASP A 95 -18.79 -17.11 6.32
C ASP A 95 -18.62 -15.76 7.01
N GLU A 96 -19.72 -15.04 7.06
CA GLU A 96 -19.85 -13.82 7.82
C GLU A 96 -20.07 -14.19 9.28
N GLN A 97 -19.11 -13.85 10.14
CA GLN A 97 -19.41 -13.62 11.55
C GLN A 97 -18.55 -12.50 12.10
N THR A 98 -19.06 -11.29 11.89
CA THR A 98 -19.52 -10.42 12.99
C THR A 98 -18.71 -10.49 14.29
N LYS A 99 -18.19 -9.32 14.68
CA LYS A 99 -18.37 -8.63 15.97
C LYS A 99 -17.04 -7.97 16.33
N SER A 100 -16.92 -6.69 16.01
CA SER A 100 -17.04 -5.62 17.02
C SER A 100 -16.05 -5.85 18.16
N SER A 101 -14.97 -5.09 18.17
CA SER A 101 -14.90 -3.92 19.05
C SER A 101 -14.73 -4.30 20.53
N SER A 102 -13.55 -3.93 21.03
CA SER A 102 -13.36 -3.29 22.33
C SER A 102 -13.08 -4.18 23.54
N SER A 103 -11.90 -3.90 24.11
CA SER A 103 -11.67 -3.58 25.53
C SER A 103 -11.79 -4.74 26.53
N SER A 104 -10.68 -5.18 27.11
CA SER A 104 -10.09 -4.58 28.32
C SER A 104 -11.03 -4.65 29.53
N THR A 105 -11.00 -5.74 30.30
CA THR A 105 -10.64 -5.74 31.74
C THR A 105 -10.33 -7.17 32.16
#